data_AF-A0AA43XHC0-F1
#
_entry.id   AF-A0AA43XHC0-F1
#
_cell.length_a   1.000
_cell.length_b   1.000
_cell.length_c   1.000
_cell.angle_alpha   90.00
_cell.angle_beta   90.00
_cell.angle_gamma   90.00
#
_symmetry.space_group_name_H-M   'P 1'
#
loop_
_entity.id
_entity.type
_entity.pdbx_description
1 polymer ?
#
loop_
_entity_poly.entity_id
_entity_poly.type
_entity_poly.pdbx_seq_one_letter_code
_entity_poly.pdbx_strand_id
1 'polypeptide(L)'
;MPRNYVLTSKKLYILLITISFLIMALSLEVLMEVKDGSRFYQWFEEIQQSEGQVVSKEEAFDTYVSGQILLYMLNLVIPLGFALHSFFAFKKERINSLFIYLWMIMLMGGMAFTLISWNVHSLFYYIRIMAYLVLIGTTLSLIRDVGISKKW
;
A
#
# COMPACT_ATOMS: atom_id res chain seq x y z
N MET A 1 19.58 27.16 6.12
CA MET A 1 18.52 26.51 6.92
C MET A 1 17.44 25.99 5.99
N PRO A 2 17.01 24.72 6.06
CA PRO A 2 15.86 24.27 5.26
C PRO A 2 14.61 25.02 5.72
N ARG A 3 14.01 25.81 4.81
CA ARG A 3 12.79 26.57 5.07
C ARG A 3 11.60 25.59 5.04
N ASN A 4 10.82 25.57 6.11
CA ASN A 4 9.74 24.62 6.35
C ASN A 4 8.50 25.03 5.53
N TYR A 5 7.81 24.04 4.94
CA TYR A 5 6.59 24.24 4.17
C TYR A 5 5.36 23.73 4.92
N VAL A 6 4.30 24.52 4.87
CA VAL A 6 2.98 24.14 5.38
C VAL A 6 2.26 23.35 4.29
N LEU A 7 1.85 22.12 4.62
CA LEU A 7 1.03 21.31 3.72
C LEU A 7 -0.31 22.00 3.51
N THR A 8 -0.71 22.26 2.27
CA THR A 8 -2.06 22.80 2.00
C THR A 8 -3.11 21.76 2.40
N SER A 9 -4.12 22.16 3.18
CA SER A 9 -5.15 21.25 3.70
C SER A 9 -5.81 20.40 2.61
N LYS A 10 -6.03 20.97 1.42
CA LYS A 10 -6.59 20.23 0.26
C LYS A 10 -5.74 19.01 -0.13
N LYS A 11 -4.41 19.16 -0.20
CA LYS A 11 -3.50 18.07 -0.57
C LYS A 11 -3.43 17.00 0.51
N LEU A 12 -3.49 17.39 1.78
CA LEU A 12 -3.62 16.45 2.89
C LEU A 12 -4.88 15.60 2.78
N TYR A 13 -6.04 16.23 2.54
CA TYR A 13 -7.30 15.50 2.44
C TYR A 13 -7.28 14.53 1.26
N ILE A 14 -6.72 14.93 0.10
CA ILE A 14 -6.56 14.02 -1.05
C ILE A 14 -5.70 12.81 -0.67
N LEU A 15 -4.55 13.04 0.00
CA LEU A 15 -3.68 11.95 0.46
C LEU A 15 -4.41 11.02 1.41
N LEU A 16 -5.05 11.55 2.46
CA LEU A 16 -5.73 10.75 3.47
C LEU A 16 -6.89 9.97 2.87
N ILE A 17 -7.74 10.58 2.05
CA ILE A 17 -8.86 9.90 1.38
C ILE A 17 -8.35 8.77 0.48
N THR A 18 -7.30 9.03 -0.31
CA THR A 18 -6.73 8.02 -1.20
C THR A 18 -6.12 6.86 -0.42
N ILE A 19 -5.42 7.13 0.68
CA ILE A 19 -4.86 6.10 1.56
C ILE A 19 -5.97 5.29 2.23
N SER A 20 -7.02 5.94 2.75
CA SER A 20 -8.16 5.26 3.34
C SER A 20 -8.85 4.33 2.33
N PHE A 21 -9.02 4.80 1.10
CA PHE A 21 -9.59 3.99 0.01
C PHE A 21 -8.69 2.81 -0.35
N LEU A 22 -7.37 3.01 -0.41
CA LEU A 22 -6.40 1.95 -0.66
C LEU A 22 -6.43 0.88 0.45
N ILE A 23 -6.45 1.30 1.72
CA ILE A 23 -6.55 0.38 2.87
C ILE A 23 -7.85 -0.42 2.78
N MET A 24 -8.98 0.25 2.53
CA MET A 24 -10.27 -0.40 2.37
C MET A 24 -10.25 -1.44 1.23
N ALA A 25 -9.66 -1.10 0.08
CA ALA A 25 -9.53 -2.02 -1.04
C ALA A 25 -8.69 -3.25 -0.69
N LEU A 26 -7.57 -3.07 0.02
CA LEU A 26 -6.73 -4.16 0.52
C LEU A 26 -7.49 -5.06 1.52
N SER A 27 -8.24 -4.46 2.44
CA SER A 27 -9.03 -5.22 3.42
C SER A 27 -10.10 -6.07 2.74
N LEU A 28 -10.76 -5.52 1.71
CA LEU A 28 -11.78 -6.23 0.94
C LEU A 28 -11.18 -7.35 0.09
N GLU A 29 -10.05 -7.11 -0.58
CA GLU A 29 -9.33 -8.11 -1.38
C GLU A 29 -9.03 -9.35 -0.54
N VAL A 30 -8.40 -9.17 0.62
CA VAL A 30 -8.00 -10.28 1.51
C VAL A 30 -9.21 -11.00 2.09
N LEU A 31 -10.28 -10.27 2.43
CA LEU A 31 -11.53 -10.89 2.88
C LEU A 31 -12.14 -11.79 1.81
N MET A 32 -12.10 -11.37 0.54
CA MET A 32 -12.59 -12.17 -0.57
C MET A 32 -11.70 -13.38 -0.83
N GLU A 33 -10.38 -13.23 -0.76
CA GLU A 33 -9.43 -14.34 -0.95
C GLU A 33 -9.61 -15.43 0.12
N VAL A 34 -9.74 -15.05 1.39
CA VAL A 34 -9.92 -16.03 2.48
C VAL A 34 -11.32 -16.67 2.46
N LYS A 35 -12.35 -15.93 2.05
CA LYS A 35 -13.72 -16.43 1.99
C LYS A 35 -13.94 -17.40 0.83
N ASP A 36 -13.21 -17.25 -0.27
CA ASP A 36 -13.36 -18.11 -1.45
C ASP A 36 -12.62 -19.44 -1.25
N GLY A 37 -13.37 -20.47 -0.85
CA GLY A 37 -12.82 -21.81 -0.66
C GLY A 37 -12.14 -22.39 -1.91
N SER A 38 -12.51 -21.94 -3.11
CA SER A 38 -11.86 -22.42 -4.34
C SER A 38 -10.39 -21.99 -4.43
N ARG A 39 -10.06 -20.81 -3.91
CA ARG A 39 -8.69 -20.30 -3.83
C ARG A 39 -7.84 -21.09 -2.85
N PHE A 40 -8.42 -21.46 -1.71
CA PHE A 40 -7.76 -22.35 -0.76
C PHE A 40 -7.45 -23.71 -1.39
N TYR A 41 -8.41 -24.33 -2.10
CA TYR A 41 -8.17 -25.62 -2.74
C TYR A 41 -7.09 -25.56 -3.82
N GLN A 42 -7.07 -24.50 -4.64
CA GLN A 42 -6.00 -24.28 -5.64
C GLN A 42 -4.62 -24.20 -4.98
N TRP A 43 -4.49 -23.36 -3.95
CA TRP A 43 -3.25 -23.22 -3.20
C TRP A 43 -2.83 -24.53 -2.51
N PHE A 44 -3.80 -25.27 -1.96
CA PHE A 44 -3.54 -26.55 -1.30
C PHE A 44 -3.03 -27.61 -2.29
N GLU A 45 -3.63 -27.69 -3.48
CA GLU A 45 -3.17 -28.58 -4.55
C GLU A 45 -1.75 -28.24 -5.02
N GLU A 46 -1.42 -26.94 -5.14
CA GLU A 46 -0.07 -26.48 -5.51
C GLU A 46 0.98 -26.89 -4.46
N ILE A 47 0.69 -26.74 -3.17
CA ILE A 47 1.59 -27.17 -2.08
C ILE A 47 1.73 -28.69 -2.05
N GLN A 48 0.63 -29.42 -2.20
CA GLN A 48 0.66 -30.88 -2.17
C GLN A 48 1.48 -31.47 -3.32
N GLN A 49 1.46 -30.82 -4.49
CA GLN A 49 2.29 -31.20 -5.64
C GLN A 49 3.76 -30.84 -5.47
N SER A 50 4.08 -29.74 -4.78
CA SER A 50 5.45 -29.23 -4.68
C SER A 50 6.23 -29.77 -3.48
N GLU A 51 5.58 -30.01 -2.35
CA GLU A 51 6.24 -30.43 -1.11
C GLU A 51 6.02 -31.91 -0.76
N GLY A 52 5.10 -32.60 -1.45
CA GLY A 52 4.82 -34.03 -1.23
C GLY A 52 4.38 -34.38 0.19
N GLN A 53 4.07 -33.39 1.02
CA GLN A 53 3.65 -33.57 2.40
C GLN A 53 2.14 -33.81 2.49
N VAL A 54 1.77 -34.83 3.27
CA VAL A 54 0.38 -35.12 3.62
C VAL A 54 0.02 -34.28 4.85
N VAL A 55 -0.29 -33.00 4.63
CA VAL A 55 -0.76 -32.09 5.69
C VAL A 55 -2.28 -32.24 5.84
N SER A 56 -2.77 -32.19 7.07
CA SER A 56 -4.22 -32.19 7.32
C SER A 56 -4.86 -30.92 6.76
N LYS A 57 -6.11 -31.01 6.26
CA LYS A 57 -6.81 -29.85 5.66
C LYS A 57 -6.99 -28.69 6.65
N GLU A 58 -7.15 -29.00 7.93
CA GLU A 58 -7.34 -28.01 8.99
C GLU A 58 -6.06 -27.23 9.26
N GLU A 59 -4.91 -27.91 9.42
CA GLU A 59 -3.61 -27.25 9.59
C GLU A 59 -3.19 -26.45 8.36
N ALA A 60 -3.51 -26.95 7.16
CA ALA A 60 -3.25 -26.25 5.91
C ALA A 60 -4.08 -24.96 5.79
N PHE A 61 -5.34 -24.98 6.25
CA PHE A 61 -6.20 -23.81 6.25
C PHE A 61 -5.70 -22.74 7.22
N ASP A 62 -5.31 -23.11 8.45
CA ASP A 62 -4.75 -22.17 9.41
C ASP A 62 -3.46 -21.50 8.89
N THR A 63 -2.63 -22.29 8.20
CA THR A 63 -1.42 -21.79 7.54
C THR A 63 -1.75 -20.83 6.40
N TYR A 64 -2.74 -21.16 5.57
CA TYR A 64 -3.21 -20.30 4.47
C TYR A 64 -3.71 -18.95 5.00
N VAL A 65 -4.61 -18.96 5.97
CA VAL A 65 -5.18 -17.74 6.56
C VAL A 65 -4.09 -16.89 7.20
N SER A 66 -3.17 -17.51 7.94
CA SER A 66 -2.03 -16.81 8.54
C SER A 66 -1.14 -16.16 7.49
N GLY A 67 -0.89 -16.86 6.37
CA GLY A 67 -0.15 -16.32 5.22
C GLY A 67 -0.84 -15.10 4.60
N GLN A 68 -2.16 -15.16 4.38
CA GLN A 68 -2.92 -14.03 3.84
C GLN A 68 -2.93 -12.82 4.77
N ILE A 69 -3.05 -13.04 6.08
CA ILE A 69 -2.95 -11.97 7.08
C ILE A 69 -1.56 -11.34 7.07
N LEU A 70 -0.48 -12.14 6.96
CA LEU A 70 0.88 -11.62 6.90
C LEU A 70 1.08 -10.75 5.64
N LEU A 71 0.66 -11.23 4.47
CA LEU A 71 0.75 -10.47 3.22
C LEU A 71 -0.07 -9.17 3.28
N TYR A 72 -1.25 -9.21 3.88
CA TYR A 72 -2.07 -8.03 4.12
C TYR A 72 -1.32 -6.99 4.98
N MET A 73 -0.73 -7.43 6.10
CA MET A 73 0.02 -6.54 6.99
C MET A 73 1.22 -5.91 6.29
N LEU A 74 1.96 -6.67 5.49
CA LEU A 74 3.08 -6.15 4.69
C LEU A 74 2.62 -5.09 3.69
N ASN A 75 1.51 -5.32 2.99
CA ASN A 75 0.93 -4.36 2.05
C ASN A 75 0.43 -3.07 2.73
N LEU A 76 0.06 -3.13 4.02
CA LEU A 76 -0.40 -1.98 4.78
C LEU A 76 0.71 -1.06 5.30
N VAL A 77 1.93 -1.54 5.47
CA VAL A 77 3.03 -0.77 6.10
C VAL A 77 3.27 0.57 5.41
N ILE A 78 3.39 0.56 4.07
CA ILE A 78 3.65 1.76 3.27
C ILE A 78 2.49 2.77 3.37
N PRO A 79 1.23 2.43 3.04
CA PRO A 79 0.13 3.38 3.10
C PRO A 79 -0.12 3.92 4.52
N LEU A 80 -0.08 3.07 5.55
CA LEU A 80 -0.26 3.51 6.94
C LEU A 80 0.86 4.45 7.39
N GLY A 81 2.12 4.07 7.14
CA GLY A 81 3.27 4.89 7.49
C GLY A 81 3.22 6.26 6.81
N PHE A 82 2.82 6.29 5.53
CA PHE A 82 2.69 7.53 4.79
C PHE A 82 1.54 8.42 5.30
N ALA A 83 0.40 7.83 5.67
CA ALA A 83 -0.72 8.58 6.27
C ALA A 83 -0.33 9.19 7.62
N LEU A 84 0.26 8.40 8.51
CA LEU A 84 0.70 8.86 9.82
C LEU A 84 1.72 9.99 9.68
N HIS A 85 2.72 9.81 8.81
CA HIS A 85 3.71 10.84 8.56
C HIS A 85 3.08 12.12 8.00
N SER A 86 2.19 12.00 7.01
CA SER A 86 1.48 13.15 6.42
C SER A 86 0.66 13.91 7.46
N PHE A 87 -0.01 13.20 8.37
CA PHE A 87 -0.76 13.80 9.49
C PHE A 87 0.17 14.53 10.48
N PHE A 88 1.27 13.90 10.90
CA PHE A 88 2.23 14.54 11.80
C PHE A 88 2.90 15.75 11.17
N ALA A 89 3.22 15.67 9.88
CA ALA A 89 3.86 16.76 9.16
C ALA A 89 2.93 17.95 8.95
N PHE A 90 1.62 17.72 8.81
CA PHE A 90 0.61 18.78 8.86
C PHE A 90 0.50 19.42 10.26
N LYS A 91 0.42 18.61 11.32
CA LYS A 91 0.23 19.13 12.70
C LYS A 91 1.46 19.87 13.25
N LYS A 92 2.67 19.48 12.85
CA LYS A 92 3.95 20.03 13.36
C LYS A 92 4.65 21.01 12.41
N GLU A 93 4.01 21.40 11.29
CA GLU A 93 4.49 22.37 10.27
C GLU A 93 5.90 22.12 9.69
N ARG A 94 6.45 20.91 9.83
CA ARG A 94 7.83 20.62 9.41
C ARG A 94 7.86 19.44 8.48
N ILE A 95 7.67 19.70 7.19
CA ILE A 95 7.97 18.73 6.15
C ILE A 95 9.40 18.94 5.68
N ASN A 96 10.27 17.98 6.00
CA ASN A 96 11.59 17.93 5.41
C ASN A 96 11.50 17.31 4.01
N SER A 97 12.04 18.02 3.02
CA SER A 97 12.09 17.57 1.61
C SER A 97 12.64 16.15 1.45
N LEU A 98 13.63 15.75 2.26
CA LEU A 98 14.22 14.41 2.24
C LEU A 98 13.17 13.32 2.51
N PHE A 99 12.25 13.57 3.45
CA PHE A 99 11.21 12.61 3.81
C PHE A 99 10.18 12.45 2.70
N ILE A 100 9.84 13.52 1.99
CA ILE A 100 8.94 13.42 0.83
C ILE A 100 9.57 12.52 -0.25
N TYR A 101 10.87 12.65 -0.50
CA TYR A 101 11.59 11.79 -1.45
C TYR A 101 11.61 10.33 -1.00
N LEU A 102 11.88 10.05 0.28
CA LEU A 102 11.85 8.69 0.82
C LEU A 102 10.48 8.04 0.64
N TRP A 103 9.40 8.77 0.95
CA TRP A 103 8.04 8.28 0.76
C TRP A 103 7.70 8.09 -0.72
N MET A 104 8.20 8.95 -1.61
CA MET A 104 8.03 8.78 -3.05
C MET A 104 8.65 7.46 -3.53
N ILE A 105 9.87 7.13 -3.09
CA ILE A 105 10.52 5.85 -3.38
C ILE A 105 9.72 4.67 -2.81
N MET A 106 9.25 4.77 -1.56
CA MET A 106 8.42 3.73 -0.94
C MET A 106 7.09 3.51 -1.68
N LEU A 107 6.43 4.58 -2.13
CA LEU A 107 5.19 4.49 -2.92
C LEU A 107 5.42 3.84 -4.29
N MET A 108 6.52 4.20 -4.97
CA MET A 108 6.91 3.51 -6.21
C MET A 108 7.22 2.04 -5.97
N GLY A 109 7.90 1.71 -4.87
CA GLY A 109 8.16 0.32 -4.46
C GLY A 109 6.88 -0.47 -4.21
N GLY A 110 5.90 0.11 -3.49
CA GLY A 110 4.59 -0.52 -3.26
C GLY A 110 3.78 -0.71 -4.55
N MET A 111 3.86 0.25 -5.47
CA MET A 111 3.27 0.11 -6.80
C MET A 111 3.95 -1.00 -7.60
N ALA A 112 5.29 -1.06 -7.60
CA ALA A 112 6.06 -2.11 -8.28
C ALA A 112 5.75 -3.50 -7.70
N PHE A 113 5.64 -3.62 -6.37
CA PHE A 113 5.22 -4.87 -5.72
C PHE A 113 3.82 -5.30 -6.19
N THR A 114 2.90 -4.35 -6.32
CA THR A 114 1.58 -4.61 -6.88
C THR A 114 1.67 -5.05 -8.34
N LEU A 115 2.54 -4.46 -9.17
CA LEU A 115 2.69 -4.87 -10.56
C LEU A 115 3.27 -6.29 -10.70
N ILE A 116 4.23 -6.65 -9.85
CA ILE A 116 4.88 -7.97 -9.82
C ILE A 116 3.92 -9.08 -9.39
N SER A 117 2.80 -8.78 -8.72
CA SER A 117 1.82 -9.84 -8.40
C SER A 117 1.12 -10.40 -9.64
N TRP A 118 1.19 -9.72 -10.80
CA TRP A 118 0.59 -10.14 -12.07
C TRP A 118 -0.89 -10.56 -11.98
N ASN A 119 -1.63 -10.07 -10.99
CA ASN A 119 -3.05 -10.37 -10.74
C ASN A 119 -4.00 -9.59 -11.68
N VAL A 120 -3.75 -9.64 -12.98
CA VAL A 120 -4.48 -8.86 -14.01
C VAL A 120 -5.98 -9.19 -14.11
N HIS A 121 -6.40 -10.32 -13.57
CA HIS A 121 -7.82 -10.70 -13.52
C HIS A 121 -8.56 -10.11 -12.30
N SER A 122 -7.85 -9.50 -11.34
CA SER A 122 -8.43 -8.93 -10.13
C SER A 122 -8.81 -7.46 -10.35
N LEU A 123 -10.04 -7.08 -9.99
CA LEU A 123 -10.44 -5.67 -9.94
C LEU A 123 -9.60 -4.87 -8.92
N PHE A 124 -9.23 -5.50 -7.80
CA PHE A 124 -8.44 -4.88 -6.73
C PHE A 124 -7.02 -4.52 -7.17
N TYR A 125 -6.44 -5.31 -8.09
CA TYR A 125 -5.16 -5.00 -8.72
C TYR A 125 -5.17 -3.62 -9.39
N TYR A 126 -6.19 -3.33 -10.21
CA TYR A 126 -6.32 -2.04 -10.90
C TYR A 126 -6.63 -0.90 -9.94
N ILE A 127 -7.49 -1.13 -8.94
CA ILE A 127 -7.81 -0.14 -7.91
C ILE A 127 -6.54 0.29 -7.16
N ARG A 128 -5.71 -0.67 -6.76
CA ARG A 128 -4.44 -0.41 -6.06
C ARG A 128 -3.48 0.41 -6.92
N ILE A 129 -3.31 0.04 -8.19
CA ILE A 129 -2.45 0.79 -9.13
C ILE A 129 -2.93 2.24 -9.26
N MET A 130 -4.23 2.45 -9.47
CA MET A 130 -4.81 3.79 -9.59
C MET A 130 -4.62 4.61 -8.30
N ALA A 131 -4.83 4.00 -7.14
CA ALA A 131 -4.58 4.67 -5.85
C ALA A 131 -3.12 5.06 -5.68
N TYR A 132 -2.16 4.16 -6.00
CA TYR A 132 -0.74 4.49 -5.97
C TYR A 132 -0.38 5.62 -6.95
N LEU A 133 -0.95 5.65 -8.15
CA LEU A 133 -0.73 6.74 -9.11
C LEU A 133 -1.20 8.09 -8.56
N VAL A 134 -2.38 8.14 -7.91
CA VAL A 134 -2.88 9.37 -7.26
C VAL A 134 -1.97 9.80 -6.11
N LEU A 135 -1.49 8.86 -5.28
CA LEU A 135 -0.57 9.15 -4.19
C LEU A 135 0.78 9.68 -4.70
N ILE A 136 1.35 9.05 -5.73
CA ILE A 136 2.61 9.47 -6.35
C ILE A 136 2.44 10.85 -6.98
N GLY A 137 1.37 11.07 -7.75
CA GLY A 137 1.10 12.37 -8.39
C GLY A 137 0.93 13.50 -7.37
N THR A 138 0.21 13.25 -6.28
CA THR A 138 0.04 14.21 -5.19
C THR A 138 1.36 14.49 -4.48
N THR A 139 2.18 13.47 -4.25
CA THR A 139 3.51 13.59 -3.64
C THR A 139 4.49 14.36 -4.53
N LEU A 140 4.50 14.11 -5.84
CA LEU A 140 5.29 14.86 -6.81
C LEU A 140 4.90 16.34 -6.84
N SER A 141 3.60 16.64 -6.76
CA SER A 141 3.12 18.01 -6.64
C SER A 141 3.65 18.71 -5.38
N LEU A 142 3.73 17.99 -4.25
CA LEU A 142 4.33 18.52 -3.02
C LEU A 142 5.83 18.79 -3.16
N ILE A 143 6.57 17.89 -3.83
CA ILE A 143 8.00 18.09 -4.12
C ILE A 143 8.20 19.36 -4.96
N ARG A 144 7.37 19.55 -6.00
CA ARG A 144 7.45 20.72 -6.88
C ARG A 144 7.22 22.02 -6.10
N ASP A 145 6.22 22.06 -5.23
CA ASP A 145 5.95 23.25 -4.41
C ASP A 145 7.14 23.57 -3.48
N VAL A 146 7.74 22.54 -2.90
CA VAL A 146 8.95 22.67 -2.05
C VAL A 146 10.18 23.12 -2.86
N GLY A 147 10.26 22.75 -4.14
CA GLY A 147 11.34 23.14 -5.04
C GLY A 147 11.22 24.58 -5.56
N ILE A 148 10.00 25.06 -5.83
CA ILE A 148 9.75 26.41 -6.38
C ILE A 148 10.05 27.51 -5.37
N SER A 149 9.68 27.38 -4.08
CA SER A 149 10.02 28.41 -3.10
C SER A 149 11.48 28.36 -2.61
N LYS A 150 12.31 27.42 -3.11
CA LYS A 150 13.77 27.50 -2.97
C LYS A 150 14.42 28.48 -3.96
N LYS A 151 13.71 28.89 -5.01
CA LYS A 151 14.23 29.76 -6.09
C LYS A 151 13.96 31.27 -5.88
N TRP A 152 13.32 31.65 -4.77
CA TRP A 152 13.04 33.03 -4.36
C TRP A 152 13.47 33.21 -2.90
#